data_AF-A0A934D4F0-F1
#
_entry.id   AF-A0A934D4F0-F1
#
_cell.length_a   1.000
_cell.length_b   1.000
_cell.length_c   1.000
_cell.angle_alpha   90.00
_cell.angle_beta   90.00
_cell.angle_gamma   90.00
#
_symmetry.space_group_name_H-M   'P 1'
#
loop_
_entity.id
_entity.type
_entity.pdbx_description
1 polymer ?
#
loop_
_entity_poly.entity_id
_entity_poly.type
_entity_poly.pdbx_seq_one_letter_code
_entity_poly.pdbx_strand_id
1 'polypeptide(L)'
;MRLQSPIRALCAVWLSATALFVAPAEAQVCVSDGLDLGPCCAPTFPTLPQFPNMPGLGVRWVSFNNCAPAANVSMCARIFPPTPKQFQGALLCGQFDIPIRIRQCGLNFGLWNGTLNGDYSRNWEEVTSAGNALTVWRFVVNGDLTPTGNVPNNQNFRPACQPITQQVYFSGYIDYALDCNTNTWRVAWMLTHECDGVHHVPGSARPAPATGYHPTRSYTLIGPGAGFVVSASNPLISNGPVMQGAVRHNDWAAAPMVCTFEEPLVGGSLSPMFDTCMCTTTAAGQYNMGTLFAGAACGSQVSPSPLSNFNQKRIGTWTNPNVFPGVETLLFDFGYLDYFDGCNGALSSEWFEGVETIGGFPAVDFTGVPFGRQFEDVMSCNKSPSSPAPLIGAPHVVDYVLNFNLP
;
A
#
# COMPACT_ATOMS: atom_id res chain seq x y z
N MET A 1 -58.50 58.85 -47.88
CA MET A 1 -58.29 57.94 -49.02
C MET A 1 -57.69 56.64 -48.48
N ARG A 2 -58.26 55.50 -48.89
CA ARG A 2 -57.81 54.14 -48.54
C ARG A 2 -56.52 53.76 -49.29
N LEU A 3 -55.95 52.63 -48.85
CA LEU A 3 -54.89 51.76 -49.43
C LEU A 3 -53.57 51.94 -48.67
N GLN A 4 -52.82 50.93 -48.21
CA GLN A 4 -52.89 49.46 -48.25
C GLN A 4 -51.80 48.99 -47.25
N SER A 5 -52.05 47.93 -46.48
CA SER A 5 -50.98 47.15 -45.82
C SER A 5 -50.49 46.07 -46.81
N PRO A 6 -49.21 45.65 -46.79
CA PRO A 6 -48.90 44.38 -46.09
C PRO A 6 -47.48 44.20 -45.50
N ILE A 7 -47.43 43.52 -44.34
CA ILE A 7 -46.62 42.32 -43.99
C ILE A 7 -45.06 42.40 -44.05
N ARG A 8 -44.42 42.01 -42.92
CA ARG A 8 -43.22 41.14 -42.74
C ARG A 8 -42.45 41.60 -41.48
N ALA A 9 -41.90 40.80 -40.60
CA ALA A 9 -41.95 39.38 -40.26
C ALA A 9 -41.42 39.31 -38.82
N LEU A 10 -42.21 38.81 -37.86
CA LEU A 10 -41.74 38.57 -36.50
C LEU A 10 -41.18 37.15 -36.45
N CYS A 11 -39.86 37.02 -36.49
CA CYS A 11 -39.16 35.78 -36.14
C CYS A 11 -39.30 35.55 -34.63
N ALA A 12 -40.29 34.77 -34.23
CA ALA A 12 -40.34 34.18 -32.91
C ALA A 12 -39.32 33.02 -32.86
N VAL A 13 -38.14 33.30 -32.33
CA VAL A 13 -37.18 32.25 -31.95
C VAL A 13 -37.74 31.56 -30.71
N TRP A 14 -38.30 30.37 -30.92
CA TRP A 14 -38.59 29.43 -29.85
C TRP A 14 -37.27 28.93 -29.26
N LEU A 15 -36.86 29.50 -28.12
CA LEU A 15 -35.82 28.93 -27.28
C LEU A 15 -36.43 27.73 -26.55
N SER A 16 -36.43 26.58 -27.19
CA SER A 16 -36.72 25.30 -26.53
C SER A 16 -35.61 25.04 -25.53
N ALA A 17 -35.85 25.37 -24.26
CA ALA A 17 -35.03 24.94 -23.15
C ALA A 17 -35.17 23.41 -23.03
N THR A 18 -34.35 22.68 -23.77
CA THR A 18 -34.02 21.30 -23.45
C THR A 18 -33.39 21.32 -22.07
N ALA A 19 -34.21 21.03 -21.06
CA ALA A 19 -33.74 20.52 -19.79
C ALA A 19 -32.97 19.24 -20.12
N LEU A 20 -31.65 19.39 -20.29
CA LEU A 20 -30.73 18.28 -20.20
C LEU A 20 -30.93 17.73 -18.79
N PHE A 21 -31.74 16.67 -18.70
CA PHE A 21 -31.62 15.73 -17.61
C PHE A 21 -30.18 15.25 -17.66
N VAL A 22 -29.32 15.92 -16.90
CA VAL A 22 -28.08 15.32 -16.42
C VAL A 22 -28.59 14.15 -15.61
N ALA A 23 -28.63 12.97 -16.22
CA ALA A 23 -28.80 11.73 -15.48
C ALA A 23 -27.82 11.82 -14.32
N PRO A 24 -28.25 11.58 -13.06
CA PRO A 24 -27.30 11.45 -11.97
C PRO A 24 -26.24 10.47 -12.48
N ALA A 25 -24.97 10.89 -12.49
CA ALA A 25 -23.88 10.05 -12.96
C ALA A 25 -24.05 8.68 -12.30
N GLU A 26 -24.52 7.70 -13.08
CA GLU A 26 -24.71 6.36 -12.58
C GLU A 26 -23.35 5.88 -12.07
N ALA A 27 -23.40 5.27 -10.90
CA ALA A 27 -22.27 4.89 -10.08
C ALA A 27 -21.10 4.28 -10.88
N GLN A 28 -20.11 5.09 -11.24
CA GLN A 28 -18.78 4.64 -11.70
C GLN A 28 -17.94 4.07 -10.54
N VAL A 29 -18.59 3.52 -9.52
CA VAL A 29 -18.02 3.45 -8.17
C VAL A 29 -17.25 2.15 -7.93
N CYS A 30 -17.47 1.12 -8.75
CA CYS A 30 -16.79 -0.16 -8.71
C CYS A 30 -16.36 -0.58 -10.12
N VAL A 31 -15.26 -0.01 -10.59
CA VAL A 31 -14.71 -0.25 -11.93
C VAL A 31 -13.23 -0.59 -11.81
N SER A 32 -12.72 -1.33 -12.80
CA SER A 32 -11.27 -1.55 -12.94
C SER A 32 -10.54 -0.20 -13.01
N ASP A 33 -9.34 -0.16 -12.46
CA ASP A 33 -8.48 1.01 -12.51
C ASP A 33 -7.92 1.28 -13.92
N GLY A 34 -8.08 0.36 -14.87
CA GLY A 34 -7.60 0.49 -16.24
C GLY A 34 -6.07 0.40 -16.38
N LEU A 35 -5.37 -0.14 -15.39
CA LEU A 35 -3.96 -0.51 -15.51
C LEU A 35 -3.77 -1.88 -16.17
N ASP A 36 -4.81 -2.72 -16.16
CA ASP A 36 -4.82 -4.02 -16.82
C ASP A 36 -4.92 -3.92 -18.35
N LEU A 37 -4.45 -4.97 -19.04
CA LEU A 37 -4.76 -5.27 -20.46
C LEU A 37 -4.24 -4.28 -21.52
N GLY A 38 -3.40 -3.31 -21.15
CA GLY A 38 -2.77 -2.41 -22.11
C GLY A 38 -1.49 -2.99 -22.75
N PRO A 39 -0.94 -2.30 -23.77
CA PRO A 39 0.33 -2.70 -24.36
C PRO A 39 1.48 -2.58 -23.35
N CYS A 40 2.38 -3.55 -23.36
CA CYS A 40 3.64 -3.52 -22.62
C CYS A 40 4.31 -2.14 -22.67
N CYS A 41 4.69 -1.62 -21.50
CA CYS A 41 5.49 -0.39 -21.39
C CYS A 41 4.81 0.87 -21.92
N ALA A 42 3.57 0.79 -22.39
CA ALA A 42 2.85 1.96 -22.86
C ALA A 42 2.39 2.80 -21.65
N PRO A 43 2.44 4.13 -21.77
CA PRO A 43 2.06 5.01 -20.68
C PRO A 43 0.55 4.93 -20.41
N THR A 44 0.17 4.96 -19.14
CA THR A 44 -1.22 4.95 -18.67
C THR A 44 -1.36 5.72 -17.35
N PHE A 45 -2.60 5.93 -16.93
CA PHE A 45 -2.96 6.46 -15.62
C PHE A 45 -4.09 5.64 -15.01
N PRO A 46 -4.02 5.28 -13.71
CA PRO A 46 -5.10 4.57 -13.07
C PRO A 46 -6.32 5.49 -12.93
N THR A 47 -7.50 4.95 -13.22
CA THR A 47 -8.78 5.58 -12.95
C THR A 47 -9.17 5.28 -11.51
N LEU A 48 -8.99 6.26 -10.63
CA LEU A 48 -9.22 6.09 -9.20
C LEU A 48 -10.42 6.91 -8.73
N PRO A 49 -11.22 6.39 -7.77
CA PRO A 49 -12.30 7.15 -7.17
C PRO A 49 -11.76 8.26 -6.27
N GLN A 50 -12.64 9.17 -5.87
CA GLN A 50 -12.32 10.08 -4.77
C GLN A 50 -12.43 9.32 -3.44
N PHE A 51 -11.28 9.05 -2.82
CA PHE A 51 -11.23 8.41 -1.51
C PHE A 51 -11.72 9.33 -0.38
N PRO A 52 -12.38 8.78 0.65
CA PRO A 52 -12.95 9.57 1.73
C PRO A 52 -11.93 9.89 2.81
N ASN A 53 -12.31 10.82 3.70
CA ASN A 53 -11.68 10.95 5.00
C ASN A 53 -12.17 9.83 5.91
N MET A 54 -11.26 9.13 6.60
CA MET A 54 -11.57 8.01 7.49
C MET A 54 -11.25 8.36 8.96
N PRO A 55 -12.18 9.01 9.69
CA PRO A 55 -11.96 9.45 11.06
C PRO A 55 -12.27 8.36 12.08
N GLY A 56 -11.54 8.36 13.20
CA GLY A 56 -11.91 7.58 14.37
C GLY A 56 -11.75 6.07 14.21
N LEU A 57 -10.87 5.63 13.31
CA LEU A 57 -10.54 4.24 13.11
C LEU A 57 -9.92 3.68 14.37
N GLY A 58 -10.51 2.65 14.98
CA GLY A 58 -9.86 1.91 16.06
C GLY A 58 -8.63 1.20 15.51
N VAL A 59 -7.49 1.27 16.21
CA VAL A 59 -6.22 0.68 15.78
C VAL A 59 -5.50 0.02 16.95
N ARG A 60 -4.52 -0.84 16.65
CA ARG A 60 -3.57 -1.39 17.62
C ARG A 60 -2.20 -0.81 17.37
N TRP A 61 -1.58 -0.28 18.43
CA TRP A 61 -0.14 -0.06 18.49
C TRP A 61 0.49 -1.30 19.12
N VAL A 62 1.31 -1.98 18.34
CA VAL A 62 2.01 -3.19 18.73
C VAL A 62 3.50 -2.89 18.77
N SER A 63 4.17 -3.25 19.86
CA SER A 63 5.62 -3.30 19.88
C SER A 63 6.05 -4.74 20.04
N PHE A 64 7.01 -5.18 19.24
CA PHE A 64 7.70 -6.44 19.41
C PHE A 64 9.02 -6.20 20.13
N ASN A 65 9.46 -7.15 20.95
CA ASN A 65 10.77 -7.14 21.59
C ASN A 65 11.34 -8.56 21.54
N ASN A 66 12.53 -8.73 20.97
CA ASN A 66 13.14 -10.03 20.70
C ASN A 66 12.18 -10.97 19.96
N CYS A 67 11.54 -10.47 18.89
CA CYS A 67 10.59 -11.22 18.08
C CYS A 67 9.37 -11.78 18.83
N ALA A 68 8.98 -11.16 19.95
CA ALA A 68 7.77 -11.50 20.69
C ALA A 68 6.94 -10.24 20.96
N PRO A 69 5.59 -10.32 21.01
CA PRO A 69 4.76 -9.18 21.38
C PRO A 69 5.11 -8.67 22.78
N ALA A 70 5.46 -7.39 22.89
CA ALA A 70 5.82 -6.73 24.14
C ALA A 70 4.77 -5.71 24.62
N ALA A 71 4.04 -5.11 23.69
CA ALA A 71 2.88 -4.27 23.99
C ALA A 71 1.85 -4.39 22.86
N ASN A 72 0.58 -4.27 23.21
CA ASN A 72 -0.55 -4.23 22.27
C ASN A 72 -1.62 -3.29 22.85
N VAL A 73 -1.69 -2.07 22.32
CA VAL A 73 -2.45 -0.96 22.93
C VAL A 73 -3.45 -0.43 21.93
N SER A 74 -4.69 -0.23 22.38
CA SER A 74 -5.72 0.39 21.56
C SER A 74 -5.47 1.89 21.39
N MET A 75 -5.44 2.36 20.15
CA MET A 75 -5.41 3.76 19.78
C MET A 75 -6.49 4.04 18.73
N CYS A 76 -6.61 5.30 18.32
CA CYS A 76 -7.49 5.72 17.26
C CYS A 76 -6.70 6.47 16.21
N ALA A 77 -7.02 6.28 14.93
CA ALA A 77 -6.41 6.99 13.83
C ALA A 77 -7.42 7.78 13.00
N ARG A 78 -6.89 8.73 12.25
CA ARG A 78 -7.58 9.41 11.17
C ARG A 78 -6.67 9.38 9.96
N ILE A 79 -7.15 8.76 8.88
CA ILE A 79 -6.51 8.79 7.57
C ILE A 79 -7.27 9.84 6.76
N PHE A 80 -6.55 10.81 6.22
CA PHE A 80 -7.12 11.85 5.37
C PHE A 80 -7.15 11.38 3.91
N PRO A 81 -8.00 11.98 3.05
CA PRO A 81 -8.03 11.63 1.64
C PRO A 81 -6.63 11.75 1.01
N PRO A 82 -6.18 10.74 0.24
CA PRO A 82 -5.00 10.83 -0.62
C PRO A 82 -5.10 12.03 -1.56
N THR A 83 -4.02 12.80 -1.66
CA THR A 83 -3.90 13.92 -2.60
C THR A 83 -2.86 13.55 -3.65
N PRO A 84 -3.19 13.58 -4.96
CA PRO A 84 -2.22 13.27 -6.01
C PRO A 84 -0.97 14.14 -5.90
N LYS A 85 0.21 13.53 -5.94
CA LYS A 85 1.47 14.26 -5.92
C LYS A 85 1.73 14.96 -7.25
N GLN A 86 2.47 16.06 -7.16
CA GLN A 86 2.90 16.81 -8.32
C GLN A 86 4.40 17.11 -8.24
N PHE A 87 5.05 17.06 -9.39
CA PHE A 87 6.43 17.52 -9.55
C PHE A 87 6.50 18.42 -10.78
N GLN A 88 7.00 19.64 -10.58
CA GLN A 88 7.05 20.67 -11.62
C GLN A 88 5.68 20.93 -12.31
N GLY A 89 4.59 20.77 -11.56
CA GLY A 89 3.21 20.97 -12.04
C GLY A 89 2.61 19.80 -12.81
N ALA A 90 3.36 18.73 -13.06
CA ALA A 90 2.84 17.47 -13.61
C ALA A 90 2.44 16.51 -12.49
N LEU A 91 1.34 15.78 -12.67
CA LEU A 91 0.94 14.72 -11.76
C LEU A 91 1.97 13.58 -11.78
N LEU A 92 2.29 13.06 -10.60
CA LEU A 92 3.07 11.83 -10.47
C LEU A 92 2.09 10.66 -10.53
N CYS A 93 2.18 9.85 -11.58
CA CYS A 93 1.24 8.76 -11.76
C CYS A 93 1.28 7.77 -10.58
N GLY A 94 0.11 7.42 -10.06
CA GLY A 94 -0.01 6.46 -8.96
C GLY A 94 0.51 6.94 -7.60
N GLN A 95 1.00 8.17 -7.47
CA GLN A 95 1.58 8.65 -6.21
C GLN A 95 0.74 9.72 -5.51
N PHE A 96 0.67 9.58 -4.19
CA PHE A 96 -0.22 10.37 -3.34
C PHE A 96 0.48 10.79 -2.04
N ASP A 97 0.09 11.95 -1.53
CA ASP A 97 0.29 12.33 -0.15
C ASP A 97 -0.93 11.90 0.67
N ILE A 98 -0.70 11.09 1.70
CA ILE A 98 -1.76 10.57 2.59
C ILE A 98 -1.47 11.04 4.02
N PRO A 99 -2.05 12.16 4.48
CA PRO A 99 -1.88 12.61 5.85
C PRO A 99 -2.51 11.62 6.83
N ILE A 100 -1.84 11.35 7.94
CA ILE A 100 -2.32 10.48 9.01
C ILE A 100 -2.12 11.13 10.37
N ARG A 101 -3.09 10.94 11.26
CA ARG A 101 -3.01 11.33 12.67
C ARG A 101 -3.44 10.19 13.57
N ILE A 102 -2.65 9.91 14.59
CA ILE A 102 -2.88 8.87 15.58
C ILE A 102 -3.09 9.55 16.92
N ARG A 103 -4.07 9.10 17.69
CA ARG A 103 -4.47 9.66 18.98
C ARG A 103 -4.87 8.55 19.94
N GLN A 104 -4.92 8.86 21.22
CA GLN A 104 -5.59 7.97 22.17
C GLN A 104 -7.10 8.03 21.93
N CYS A 105 -7.77 6.88 21.89
CA CYS A 105 -9.22 6.84 21.69
C CYS A 105 -9.96 7.62 22.79
N GLY A 106 -11.00 8.37 22.39
CA GLY A 106 -11.77 9.22 23.29
C GLY A 106 -11.10 10.54 23.69
N LEU A 107 -9.82 10.75 23.35
CA LEU A 107 -9.10 12.00 23.61
C LEU A 107 -8.86 12.77 22.31
N ASN A 108 -8.85 14.10 22.40
CA ASN A 108 -8.70 14.97 21.23
C ASN A 108 -7.23 15.37 20.93
N PHE A 109 -6.28 15.03 21.80
CA PHE A 109 -4.88 15.32 21.53
C PHE A 109 -4.21 14.23 20.69
N GLY A 110 -3.44 14.64 19.68
CA GLY A 110 -2.66 13.73 18.84
C GLY A 110 -1.47 13.14 19.58
N LEU A 111 -1.15 11.89 19.26
CA LEU A 111 0.05 11.17 19.66
C LEU A 111 1.09 11.19 18.53
N TRP A 112 0.70 10.83 17.31
CA TRP A 112 1.59 10.83 16.15
C TRP A 112 0.94 11.53 14.98
N ASN A 113 1.72 12.27 14.21
CA ASN A 113 1.27 12.91 12.97
C ASN A 113 2.33 12.72 11.89
N GLY A 114 1.89 12.60 10.65
CA GLY A 114 2.78 12.54 9.49
C GLY A 114 2.00 12.58 8.19
N THR A 115 2.74 12.55 7.09
CA THR A 115 2.22 12.33 5.75
C THR A 115 2.95 11.13 5.18
N LEU A 116 2.17 10.16 4.70
CA LEU A 116 2.70 9.00 4.02
C LEU A 116 2.75 9.29 2.53
N ASN A 117 3.82 8.86 1.88
CA ASN A 117 3.87 8.61 0.45
C ASN A 117 3.03 7.36 0.20
N GLY A 118 1.95 7.49 -0.54
CA GLY A 118 1.14 6.36 -0.99
C GLY A 118 1.37 6.11 -2.47
N ASP A 119 1.85 4.92 -2.78
CA ASP A 119 2.06 4.44 -4.13
C ASP A 119 0.96 3.41 -4.41
N TYR A 120 0.17 3.66 -5.45
CA TYR A 120 -0.96 2.82 -5.82
C TYR A 120 -0.46 1.49 -6.40
N SER A 121 -0.94 0.37 -5.85
CA SER A 121 -0.57 -0.96 -6.33
C SER A 121 -1.54 -1.44 -7.40
N ARG A 122 -2.79 -1.73 -7.01
CA ARG A 122 -3.82 -2.41 -7.82
C ARG A 122 -5.22 -2.26 -7.22
N ASN A 123 -6.25 -2.67 -7.96
CA ASN A 123 -7.59 -2.92 -7.42
C ASN A 123 -8.16 -4.29 -7.78
N TRP A 124 -9.15 -4.73 -6.99
CA TRP A 124 -9.86 -6.00 -7.20
C TRP A 124 -11.27 -5.95 -6.64
N GLU A 125 -12.06 -6.97 -6.94
CA GLU A 125 -13.38 -7.15 -6.37
C GLU A 125 -13.37 -8.23 -5.28
N GLU A 126 -14.09 -7.98 -4.18
CA GLU A 126 -14.32 -8.96 -3.12
C GLU A 126 -15.80 -9.19 -2.88
N VAL A 127 -16.14 -10.36 -2.35
CA VAL A 127 -17.50 -10.66 -1.90
C VAL A 127 -17.52 -10.91 -0.40
N THR A 128 -18.20 -10.03 0.34
CA THR A 128 -18.36 -10.18 1.79
C THR A 128 -19.14 -11.46 2.15
N SER A 129 -19.07 -11.89 3.41
CA SER A 129 -19.87 -13.03 3.91
C SER A 129 -21.40 -12.83 3.76
N ALA A 130 -21.85 -11.58 3.65
CA ALA A 130 -23.26 -11.23 3.40
C ALA A 130 -23.63 -11.18 1.91
N GLY A 131 -22.68 -11.44 1.00
CA GLY A 131 -22.88 -11.39 -0.45
C GLY A 131 -22.77 -10.01 -1.07
N ASN A 132 -22.41 -8.96 -0.32
CA ASN A 132 -22.15 -7.64 -0.89
C ASN A 132 -20.83 -7.64 -1.65
N ALA A 133 -20.83 -7.09 -2.86
CA ALA A 133 -19.63 -6.81 -3.64
C ALA A 133 -18.91 -5.57 -3.07
N LEU A 134 -17.59 -5.69 -2.92
CA LEU A 134 -16.67 -4.59 -2.63
C LEU A 134 -15.72 -4.41 -3.79
N THR A 135 -15.32 -3.18 -4.08
CA THR A 135 -14.06 -2.93 -4.78
C THR A 135 -13.02 -2.45 -3.79
N VAL A 136 -11.81 -3.00 -3.87
CA VAL A 136 -10.69 -2.68 -2.98
C VAL A 136 -9.55 -2.05 -3.78
N TRP A 137 -9.01 -0.93 -3.32
CA TRP A 137 -7.83 -0.26 -3.87
C TRP A 137 -6.72 -0.29 -2.84
N ARG A 138 -5.57 -0.87 -3.21
CA ARG A 138 -4.40 -0.98 -2.34
C ARG A 138 -3.36 0.08 -2.66
N PHE A 139 -2.89 0.73 -1.61
CA PHE A 139 -1.70 1.57 -1.63
C PHE A 139 -0.63 0.91 -0.77
N VAL A 140 0.57 0.73 -1.30
CA VAL A 140 1.76 0.52 -0.46
C VAL A 140 2.24 1.90 -0.05
N VAL A 141 2.56 2.05 1.23
CA VAL A 141 2.84 3.36 1.81
C VAL A 141 4.16 3.37 2.55
N ASN A 142 4.85 4.51 2.51
CA ASN A 142 6.05 4.76 3.30
C ASN A 142 6.05 6.22 3.78
N GLY A 143 6.63 6.54 4.93
CA GLY A 143 6.65 7.91 5.40
C GLY A 143 7.13 8.10 6.82
N ASP A 144 7.24 9.37 7.22
CA ASP A 144 7.71 9.75 8.54
C ASP A 144 6.55 10.14 9.45
N LEU A 145 6.52 9.53 10.63
CA LEU A 145 5.66 9.95 11.73
C LEU A 145 6.48 10.70 12.79
N THR A 146 5.95 11.83 13.24
CA THR A 146 6.52 12.64 14.32
C THR A 146 5.67 12.48 15.57
N PRO A 147 6.26 12.15 16.74
CA PRO A 147 5.50 12.11 17.97
C PRO A 147 5.19 13.52 18.47
N THR A 148 4.06 13.68 19.12
CA THR A 148 3.78 14.85 19.94
C THR A 148 4.38 14.70 21.34
N GLY A 149 4.36 15.78 22.13
CA GLY A 149 4.72 15.72 23.55
C GLY A 149 3.85 14.77 24.39
N ASN A 150 2.71 14.30 23.86
CA ASN A 150 1.79 13.41 24.57
C ASN A 150 2.10 11.92 24.40
N VAL A 151 3.02 11.54 23.51
CA VAL A 151 3.42 10.12 23.38
C VAL A 151 4.11 9.70 24.67
N PRO A 152 3.69 8.59 25.31
CA PRO A 152 4.35 8.08 26.50
C PRO A 152 5.85 7.90 26.29
N ASN A 153 6.66 8.43 27.22
CA ASN A 153 8.11 8.30 27.15
C ASN A 153 8.57 6.92 27.66
N ASN A 154 8.27 5.88 26.88
CA ASN A 154 8.76 4.54 27.13
C ASN A 154 9.05 3.81 25.80
N GLN A 155 9.92 2.80 25.85
CA GLN A 155 10.40 2.10 24.66
C GLN A 155 9.33 1.31 23.90
N ASN A 156 8.16 1.04 24.47
CA ASN A 156 7.08 0.35 23.77
C ASN A 156 6.28 1.31 22.88
N PHE A 157 6.29 2.61 23.17
CA PHE A 157 5.53 3.62 22.41
C PHE A 157 6.41 4.57 21.62
N ARG A 158 7.68 4.75 22.02
CA ARG A 158 8.61 5.68 21.40
C ARG A 158 9.89 4.94 21.03
N PRO A 159 10.14 4.69 19.73
CA PRO A 159 11.41 4.14 19.25
C PRO A 159 12.57 5.00 19.73
N ALA A 160 13.66 4.35 20.15
CA ALA A 160 14.82 5.06 20.70
C ALA A 160 15.62 5.85 19.66
N CYS A 161 15.38 5.65 18.36
CA CYS A 161 15.93 6.52 17.31
C CYS A 161 15.27 7.91 17.30
N GLN A 162 14.04 8.01 17.79
CA GLN A 162 13.22 9.21 17.63
C GLN A 162 13.85 10.49 18.19
N PRO A 163 14.49 10.53 19.37
CA PRO A 163 15.13 11.76 19.86
C PRO A 163 16.26 12.28 18.97
N ILE A 164 16.83 11.42 18.12
CA ILE A 164 17.99 11.70 17.28
C ILE A 164 17.54 12.07 15.87
N THR A 165 16.64 11.28 15.28
CA THR A 165 16.12 11.49 13.93
C THR A 165 14.96 12.50 13.90
N GLN A 166 14.39 12.82 15.05
CA GLN A 166 13.17 13.64 15.27
C GLN A 166 11.88 13.02 14.70
N GLN A 167 12.01 12.19 13.67
CA GLN A 167 10.95 11.47 12.96
C GLN A 167 11.24 9.97 12.95
N VAL A 168 10.20 9.16 12.88
CA VAL A 168 10.32 7.69 12.76
C VAL A 168 9.74 7.29 11.42
N TYR A 169 10.54 6.55 10.64
CA TYR A 169 10.11 6.00 9.36
C TYR A 169 9.17 4.82 9.58
N PHE A 170 8.12 4.74 8.76
CA PHE A 170 7.21 3.60 8.71
C PHE A 170 6.91 3.24 7.26
N SER A 171 6.70 1.95 7.00
CA SER A 171 6.20 1.43 5.73
C SER A 171 5.12 0.37 5.93
N GLY A 172 4.31 0.10 4.91
CA GLY A 172 3.21 -0.86 4.98
C GLY A 172 2.20 -0.60 3.89
N TYR A 173 0.90 -0.62 4.23
CA TYR A 173 -0.17 -0.48 3.23
C TYR A 173 -1.44 0.17 3.77
N ILE A 174 -2.30 0.61 2.85
CA ILE A 174 -3.68 1.02 3.09
C ILE A 174 -4.58 0.45 1.98
N ASP A 175 -5.57 -0.34 2.37
CA ASP A 175 -6.66 -0.80 1.50
C ASP A 175 -7.90 0.04 1.77
N TYR A 176 -8.38 0.73 0.74
CA TYR A 176 -9.71 1.33 0.75
C TYR A 176 -10.69 0.39 0.09
N ALA A 177 -11.76 0.02 0.80
CA ALA A 177 -12.80 -0.85 0.27
C ALA A 177 -14.13 -0.13 0.20
N LEU A 178 -14.83 -0.24 -0.92
CA LEU A 178 -16.11 0.40 -1.17
C LEU A 178 -17.18 -0.62 -1.47
N ASP A 179 -18.22 -0.63 -0.65
CA ASP A 179 -19.40 -1.45 -0.90
C ASP A 179 -20.21 -0.86 -2.06
N CYS A 180 -20.25 -1.59 -3.18
CA CYS A 180 -20.79 -1.13 -4.45
C CYS A 180 -22.30 -0.87 -4.42
N ASN A 181 -23.00 -1.47 -3.45
CA ASN A 181 -24.45 -1.33 -3.30
C ASN A 181 -24.81 -0.14 -2.41
N THR A 182 -24.02 0.08 -1.36
CA THR A 182 -24.33 1.07 -0.31
C THR A 182 -23.50 2.33 -0.39
N ASN A 183 -22.47 2.38 -1.23
CA ASN A 183 -21.45 3.43 -1.29
C ASN A 183 -20.77 3.69 0.08
N THR A 184 -20.67 2.64 0.90
CA THR A 184 -20.04 2.74 2.22
C THR A 184 -18.57 2.34 2.14
N TRP A 185 -17.70 3.23 2.58
CA TRP A 185 -16.27 2.99 2.63
C TRP A 185 -15.81 2.30 3.92
N ARG A 186 -14.82 1.44 3.78
CA ARG A 186 -14.09 0.74 4.84
C ARG A 186 -12.60 0.83 4.54
N VAL A 187 -11.78 0.58 5.56
CA VAL A 187 -10.32 0.63 5.41
C VAL A 187 -9.66 -0.43 6.29
N ALA A 188 -8.65 -1.08 5.74
CA ALA A 188 -7.70 -1.93 6.45
C ALA A 188 -6.29 -1.40 6.12
N TRP A 189 -5.39 -1.38 7.10
CA TRP A 189 -4.08 -0.78 6.91
C TRP A 189 -3.10 -1.22 7.99
N MET A 190 -1.83 -1.11 7.64
CA MET A 190 -0.73 -1.34 8.58
C MET A 190 0.45 -0.43 8.26
N LEU A 191 1.15 0.01 9.32
CA LEU A 191 2.43 0.69 9.24
C LEU A 191 3.40 0.03 10.20
N THR A 192 4.60 -0.30 9.72
CA THR A 192 5.65 -0.96 10.47
C THR A 192 6.94 -0.15 10.44
N HIS A 193 7.58 -0.05 11.61
CA HIS A 193 8.95 0.41 11.78
C HIS A 193 9.77 -0.74 12.37
N GLU A 194 10.74 -1.23 11.61
CA GLU A 194 11.58 -2.35 12.00
C GLU A 194 12.73 -1.99 12.94
N CYS A 195 13.33 -3.04 13.52
CA CYS A 195 14.51 -2.91 14.36
C CYS A 195 15.76 -2.49 13.58
N ASP A 196 16.84 -2.26 14.33
CA ASP A 196 18.09 -1.78 13.73
C ASP A 196 18.65 -2.67 12.63
N GLY A 197 18.41 -3.98 12.70
CA GLY A 197 18.84 -4.96 11.70
C GLY A 197 18.17 -4.85 10.34
N VAL A 198 17.18 -3.96 10.20
CA VAL A 198 16.47 -3.72 8.93
C VAL A 198 16.48 -2.22 8.59
N HIS A 199 15.79 -1.36 9.34
CA HIS A 199 15.64 0.06 9.00
C HIS A 199 16.85 0.94 9.39
N HIS A 200 17.75 0.45 10.24
CA HIS A 200 18.92 1.20 10.70
C HIS A 200 20.25 0.49 10.41
N VAL A 201 20.28 -0.39 9.40
CA VAL A 201 21.50 -1.10 8.98
C VAL A 201 22.57 -0.12 8.48
N PRO A 202 23.87 -0.49 8.52
CA PRO A 202 24.91 0.28 7.87
C PRO A 202 24.58 0.55 6.40
N GLY A 203 24.67 1.80 5.96
CA GLY A 203 24.32 2.22 4.60
C GLY A 203 22.86 2.65 4.40
N SER A 204 21.98 2.42 5.38
CA SER A 204 20.62 3.01 5.39
C SER A 204 20.66 4.53 5.49
N ALA A 205 19.51 5.18 5.28
CA ALA A 205 19.37 6.63 5.39
C ALA A 205 19.62 7.16 6.81
N ARG A 206 19.32 6.33 7.81
CA ARG A 206 19.37 6.65 9.24
C ARG A 206 20.05 5.53 10.00
N PRO A 207 21.36 5.29 9.76
CA PRO A 207 22.04 4.14 10.34
C PRO A 207 22.14 4.26 11.86
N ALA A 208 21.99 3.14 12.56
CA ALA A 208 22.16 3.10 14.00
C ALA A 208 23.63 3.32 14.39
N PRO A 209 23.92 3.97 15.53
CA PRO A 209 25.26 3.95 16.11
C PRO A 209 25.63 2.52 16.50
N ALA A 210 26.92 2.28 16.79
CA ALA A 210 27.40 0.96 17.21
C ALA A 210 26.68 0.39 18.45
N THR A 211 26.12 1.25 19.31
CA THR A 211 25.32 0.85 20.49
C THR A 211 23.89 0.43 20.16
N GLY A 212 23.46 0.61 18.90
CA GLY A 212 22.08 0.47 18.46
C GLY A 212 21.20 1.65 18.88
N TYR A 213 20.08 1.80 18.19
CA TYR A 213 18.93 2.56 18.68
C TYR A 213 17.98 1.62 19.43
N HIS A 214 17.46 0.61 18.75
CA HIS A 214 16.51 -0.36 19.28
C HIS A 214 16.69 -1.70 18.57
N PRO A 215 17.84 -2.38 18.77
CA PRO A 215 18.20 -3.56 18.01
C PRO A 215 17.25 -4.73 18.25
N THR A 216 16.50 -4.69 19.36
CA THR A 216 15.58 -5.76 19.72
C THR A 216 14.11 -5.49 19.42
N ARG A 217 13.75 -4.31 18.92
CA ARG A 217 12.35 -3.88 18.88
C ARG A 217 11.91 -3.43 17.50
N SER A 218 10.69 -3.80 17.14
CA SER A 218 9.96 -3.24 16.01
C SER A 218 8.57 -2.81 16.45
N TYR A 219 7.92 -1.96 15.67
CA TYR A 219 6.68 -1.30 16.02
C TYR A 219 5.72 -1.40 14.85
N THR A 220 4.47 -1.77 15.11
CA THR A 220 3.47 -1.90 14.08
C THR A 220 2.15 -1.27 14.53
N LEU A 221 1.59 -0.43 13.68
CA LEU A 221 0.23 0.11 13.78
C LEU A 221 -0.67 -0.71 12.86
N ILE A 222 -1.81 -1.19 13.34
CA ILE A 222 -2.76 -1.97 12.54
C ILE A 222 -4.19 -1.42 12.72
N GLY A 223 -4.90 -1.22 11.62
CA GLY A 223 -6.33 -0.89 11.60
C GLY A 223 -7.09 -1.76 10.60
N PRO A 224 -8.35 -2.16 10.87
CA PRO A 224 -9.09 -1.95 12.11
C PRO A 224 -8.50 -2.79 13.26
N GLY A 225 -8.41 -2.20 14.46
CA GLY A 225 -7.85 -2.88 15.63
C GLY A 225 -8.82 -3.84 16.34
N ALA A 226 -10.10 -3.80 15.99
CA ALA A 226 -11.10 -4.73 16.49
C ALA A 226 -10.98 -6.08 15.75
N GLY A 227 -10.97 -7.19 16.49
CA GLY A 227 -10.85 -8.52 15.92
C GLY A 227 -9.44 -8.92 15.44
N PHE A 228 -8.44 -8.04 15.56
CA PHE A 228 -7.05 -8.38 15.25
C PHE A 228 -6.35 -9.07 16.43
N VAL A 229 -5.74 -10.23 16.16
CA VAL A 229 -4.95 -11.01 17.11
C VAL A 229 -3.49 -10.96 16.69
N VAL A 230 -2.67 -10.29 17.50
CA VAL A 230 -1.21 -10.21 17.29
C VAL A 230 -0.59 -11.58 17.52
N SER A 231 0.29 -12.00 16.61
CA SER A 231 1.08 -13.20 16.80
C SER A 231 2.39 -13.12 16.04
N ALA A 232 3.47 -13.46 16.72
CA ALA A 232 4.81 -13.44 16.13
C ALA A 232 5.19 -14.78 15.48
N SER A 233 4.65 -15.92 15.91
CA SER A 233 5.11 -17.23 15.42
C SER A 233 4.04 -18.06 14.72
N ASN A 234 2.76 -17.73 14.92
CA ASN A 234 1.66 -18.55 14.43
C ASN A 234 1.06 -18.12 13.07
N PRO A 235 1.19 -16.87 12.59
CA PRO A 235 0.68 -16.52 11.28
C PRO A 235 1.33 -17.39 10.20
N LEU A 236 0.47 -17.82 9.26
CA LEU A 236 0.92 -18.48 8.04
C LEU A 236 1.90 -17.56 7.33
N ILE A 237 2.92 -18.16 6.73
CA ILE A 237 3.77 -17.50 5.75
C ILE A 237 3.25 -17.85 4.38
N SER A 238 3.37 -16.93 3.45
CA SER A 238 3.04 -17.25 2.09
C SER A 238 4.10 -18.11 1.44
N ASN A 239 3.62 -18.91 0.50
CA ASN A 239 4.39 -19.91 -0.20
C ASN A 239 3.58 -20.38 -1.41
N GLY A 240 4.28 -20.60 -2.51
CA GLY A 240 3.74 -21.31 -3.65
C GLY A 240 4.14 -20.67 -4.97
N PRO A 241 3.61 -21.23 -6.07
CA PRO A 241 3.74 -20.61 -7.38
C PRO A 241 2.95 -19.29 -7.43
N VAL A 242 3.48 -18.32 -8.16
CA VAL A 242 2.71 -17.12 -8.50
C VAL A 242 1.67 -17.53 -9.56
N MET A 243 0.39 -17.37 -9.25
CA MET A 243 -0.72 -17.78 -10.12
C MET A 243 -1.17 -16.66 -11.05
N GLN A 244 -1.25 -15.44 -10.50
CA GLN A 244 -1.59 -14.20 -11.20
C GLN A 244 -0.80 -13.06 -10.55
N GLY A 245 -0.92 -11.88 -11.14
CA GLY A 245 -0.31 -10.65 -10.66
C GLY A 245 0.35 -9.92 -11.82
N ALA A 246 1.01 -8.83 -11.48
CA ALA A 246 1.69 -7.99 -12.43
C ALA A 246 2.92 -7.33 -11.82
N VAL A 247 3.81 -6.90 -12.71
CA VAL A 247 4.83 -5.91 -12.37
C VAL A 247 4.55 -4.63 -13.15
N ARG A 248 4.97 -3.50 -12.60
CA ARG A 248 4.79 -2.20 -13.23
C ARG A 248 5.97 -1.29 -12.92
N HIS A 249 6.36 -0.51 -13.92
CA HIS A 249 7.35 0.55 -13.78
C HIS A 249 6.66 1.92 -13.79
N ASN A 250 7.03 2.76 -12.84
CA ASN A 250 6.78 4.20 -12.87
C ASN A 250 7.96 4.88 -13.60
N ASP A 251 7.78 5.28 -14.86
CA ASP A 251 8.86 5.95 -15.59
C ASP A 251 8.96 7.42 -15.17
N TRP A 252 10.10 7.74 -14.59
CA TRP A 252 10.40 9.06 -14.06
C TRP A 252 11.26 9.93 -14.99
N ALA A 253 11.71 9.39 -16.12
CA ALA A 253 12.73 10.01 -16.97
C ALA A 253 12.24 11.25 -17.72
N ALA A 254 10.92 11.39 -17.94
CA ALA A 254 10.35 12.55 -18.62
C ALA A 254 8.99 12.97 -18.02
N ALA A 255 8.73 14.27 -17.97
CA ALA A 255 7.42 14.81 -17.60
C ALA A 255 6.45 14.78 -18.81
N PRO A 256 5.15 14.45 -18.60
CA PRO A 256 4.54 14.02 -17.35
C PRO A 256 5.04 12.62 -16.97
N MET A 257 5.27 12.42 -15.67
CA MET A 257 5.68 11.10 -15.16
C MET A 257 4.48 10.18 -15.21
N VAL A 258 4.62 9.12 -15.98
CA VAL A 258 3.55 8.21 -16.39
C VAL A 258 3.79 6.85 -15.76
N CYS A 259 2.70 6.20 -15.35
CA CYS A 259 2.74 4.79 -15.07
C CYS A 259 2.85 4.06 -16.41
N THR A 260 3.45 2.88 -16.41
CA THR A 260 3.24 1.91 -17.50
C THR A 260 2.01 1.05 -17.22
N PHE A 261 1.41 0.46 -18.24
CA PHE A 261 0.44 -0.62 -18.02
C PHE A 261 1.09 -1.76 -17.24
N GLU A 262 0.27 -2.46 -16.47
CA GLU A 262 0.69 -3.66 -15.78
C GLU A 262 1.18 -4.70 -16.77
N GLU A 263 2.33 -5.30 -16.47
CA GLU A 263 2.87 -6.44 -17.18
C GLU A 263 2.44 -7.73 -16.47
N PRO A 264 1.50 -8.50 -17.05
CA PRO A 264 1.00 -9.70 -16.40
C PRO A 264 2.11 -10.72 -16.20
N LEU A 265 2.06 -11.41 -15.07
CA LEU A 265 3.03 -12.47 -14.76
C LEU A 265 2.77 -13.71 -15.59
N VAL A 266 3.86 -14.33 -16.06
CA VAL A 266 3.82 -15.61 -16.80
C VAL A 266 4.27 -16.79 -15.93
N GLY A 267 4.88 -16.51 -14.78
CA GLY A 267 5.24 -17.51 -13.80
C GLY A 267 6.13 -16.94 -12.70
N GLY A 268 6.33 -17.72 -11.64
CA GLY A 268 7.12 -17.32 -10.49
C GLY A 268 6.85 -18.21 -9.29
N SER A 269 7.53 -17.94 -8.20
CA SER A 269 7.28 -18.56 -6.91
C SER A 269 7.85 -17.75 -5.76
N LEU A 270 7.15 -17.80 -4.62
CA LEU A 270 7.70 -17.47 -3.31
C LEU A 270 7.95 -18.77 -2.56
N SER A 271 9.20 -19.01 -2.18
CA SER A 271 9.60 -20.23 -1.46
C SER A 271 10.20 -19.87 -0.10
N PRO A 272 9.54 -20.21 1.02
CA PRO A 272 10.09 -20.01 2.34
C PRO A 272 11.25 -20.97 2.59
N MET A 273 12.28 -20.51 3.30
CA MET A 273 13.48 -21.30 3.60
C MET A 273 13.56 -21.65 5.08
N PHE A 274 13.64 -20.66 5.96
CA PHE A 274 13.75 -20.88 7.40
C PHE A 274 13.28 -19.68 8.21
N ASP A 275 12.81 -19.97 9.42
CA ASP A 275 12.41 -18.95 10.37
C ASP A 275 13.62 -18.36 11.10
N THR A 276 13.58 -17.04 11.34
CA THR A 276 14.63 -16.30 12.02
C THR A 276 14.05 -15.17 12.87
N CYS A 277 14.90 -14.61 13.73
CA CYS A 277 14.64 -13.33 14.37
C CYS A 277 15.68 -12.31 13.90
N MET A 278 15.27 -11.29 13.14
CA MET A 278 16.18 -10.22 12.74
C MET A 278 16.43 -9.20 13.86
N CYS A 279 15.60 -9.22 14.91
CA CYS A 279 15.66 -8.31 16.05
C CYS A 279 16.16 -8.99 17.34
N THR A 280 16.98 -10.04 17.25
CA THR A 280 17.79 -10.60 18.34
C THR A 280 18.59 -11.79 17.83
N THR A 281 19.44 -12.39 18.66
CA THR A 281 20.17 -13.63 18.33
C THR A 281 19.41 -14.90 18.73
N THR A 282 18.20 -14.78 19.29
CA THR A 282 17.40 -15.96 19.65
C THR A 282 16.68 -16.55 18.45
N ALA A 283 16.40 -17.86 18.50
CA ALA A 283 15.71 -18.61 17.44
C ALA A 283 14.19 -18.36 17.36
N ALA A 284 13.70 -17.18 17.77
CA ALA A 284 12.28 -16.86 17.70
C ALA A 284 11.86 -16.64 16.23
N GLY A 285 10.96 -17.45 15.71
CA GLY A 285 10.55 -17.42 14.30
C GLY A 285 9.54 -16.32 13.95
N GLN A 286 9.86 -15.05 14.18
CA GLN A 286 8.99 -13.95 13.73
C GLN A 286 9.10 -13.69 12.23
N TYR A 287 10.29 -13.84 11.69
CA TYR A 287 10.58 -13.61 10.29
C TYR A 287 10.74 -14.96 9.63
N ASN A 288 10.31 -15.06 8.38
CA ASN A 288 10.69 -16.14 7.50
C ASN A 288 11.55 -15.58 6.39
N MET A 289 12.71 -16.20 6.19
CA MET A 289 13.57 -15.89 5.05
C MET A 289 13.15 -16.77 3.89
N GLY A 290 12.98 -16.18 2.71
CA GLY A 290 12.54 -16.86 1.50
C GLY A 290 13.25 -16.37 0.25
N THR A 291 12.95 -17.03 -0.85
CA THR A 291 13.35 -16.60 -2.20
C THR A 291 12.10 -16.26 -2.99
N LEU A 292 12.10 -15.08 -3.61
CA LEU A 292 11.09 -14.63 -4.54
C LEU A 292 11.69 -14.59 -5.94
N PHE A 293 11.01 -15.19 -6.91
CA PHE A 293 11.33 -15.10 -8.33
C PHE A 293 10.03 -14.97 -9.12
N ALA A 294 10.00 -14.10 -10.11
CA ALA A 294 8.89 -13.96 -11.03
C ALA A 294 9.36 -13.51 -12.41
N GLY A 295 8.66 -13.94 -13.45
CA GLY A 295 8.83 -13.49 -14.83
C GLY A 295 7.52 -12.98 -15.38
N ALA A 296 7.59 -11.94 -16.19
CA ALA A 296 6.45 -11.20 -16.67
C ALA A 296 6.41 -11.17 -18.21
N ALA A 297 5.23 -10.90 -18.80
CA ALA A 297 4.92 -11.17 -20.21
C ALA A 297 5.70 -10.33 -21.24
N CYS A 298 6.20 -9.17 -20.83
CA CYS A 298 7.01 -8.24 -21.61
C CYS A 298 8.52 -8.41 -21.35
N GLY A 299 8.91 -9.39 -20.52
CA GLY A 299 10.29 -9.75 -20.26
C GLY A 299 10.85 -9.23 -18.94
N SER A 300 10.07 -8.49 -18.14
CA SER A 300 10.51 -8.08 -16.81
C SER A 300 10.70 -9.29 -15.90
N GLN A 301 11.71 -9.24 -15.03
CA GLN A 301 12.05 -10.34 -14.13
C GLN A 301 12.38 -9.83 -12.74
N VAL A 302 11.93 -10.57 -11.73
CA VAL A 302 12.30 -10.42 -10.34
C VAL A 302 13.06 -11.66 -9.94
N SER A 303 14.22 -11.50 -9.30
CA SER A 303 15.04 -12.63 -8.87
C SER A 303 15.70 -12.39 -7.50
N PRO A 304 16.09 -13.45 -6.78
CA PRO A 304 16.77 -13.29 -5.50
C PRO A 304 18.09 -12.52 -5.68
N SER A 305 18.30 -11.51 -4.84
CA SER A 305 19.53 -10.72 -4.86
C SER A 305 20.63 -11.40 -4.01
N PRO A 306 21.92 -11.28 -4.40
CA PRO A 306 23.01 -11.72 -3.54
C PRO A 306 23.20 -10.85 -2.29
N LEU A 307 22.55 -9.68 -2.21
CA LEU A 307 22.69 -8.73 -1.09
C LEU A 307 21.93 -9.17 0.17
N SER A 308 20.75 -9.76 0.02
CA SER A 308 19.98 -10.36 1.11
C SER A 308 18.90 -11.29 0.58
N ASN A 309 18.35 -12.13 1.44
CA ASN A 309 17.12 -12.85 1.13
C ASN A 309 15.91 -11.92 1.24
N PHE A 310 14.79 -12.37 0.67
CA PHE A 310 13.48 -11.78 0.90
C PHE A 310 12.95 -12.25 2.26
N ASN A 311 12.26 -11.38 3.01
CA ASN A 311 11.84 -11.66 4.37
C ASN A 311 10.36 -11.34 4.54
N GLN A 312 9.65 -12.26 5.19
CA GLN A 312 8.25 -12.08 5.58
C GLN A 312 8.16 -12.01 7.10
N LYS A 313 7.74 -10.87 7.64
CA LYS A 313 7.55 -10.68 9.09
C LYS A 313 6.11 -10.97 9.48
N ARG A 314 5.93 -11.88 10.42
CA ARG A 314 4.63 -12.18 11.04
C ARG A 314 4.15 -11.06 11.96
N ILE A 315 2.94 -10.55 11.72
CA ILE A 315 2.29 -9.53 12.56
C ILE A 315 1.12 -10.11 13.35
N GLY A 316 0.16 -10.76 12.66
CA GLY A 316 -1.06 -11.27 13.28
C GLY A 316 -2.17 -11.56 12.27
N THR A 317 -3.41 -11.68 12.76
CA THR A 317 -4.57 -12.09 11.95
C THR A 317 -5.84 -11.38 12.40
N TRP A 318 -6.63 -10.84 11.47
CA TRP A 318 -8.03 -10.48 11.71
C TRP A 318 -8.88 -11.75 11.79
N THR A 319 -9.75 -11.82 12.79
CA THR A 319 -10.48 -13.07 13.12
C THR A 319 -11.98 -13.00 12.87
N ASN A 320 -12.50 -11.85 12.41
CA ASN A 320 -13.93 -11.66 12.23
C ASN A 320 -14.32 -11.80 10.75
N PRO A 321 -15.00 -12.89 10.35
CA PRO A 321 -15.39 -13.10 8.95
C PRO A 321 -16.51 -12.18 8.48
N ASN A 322 -17.09 -11.32 9.32
CA ASN A 322 -18.21 -10.46 8.96
C ASN A 322 -17.82 -8.97 8.87
N VAL A 323 -16.55 -8.64 9.11
CA VAL A 323 -16.06 -7.27 9.11
C VAL A 323 -14.82 -7.22 8.24
N PHE A 324 -14.78 -6.29 7.27
CA PHE A 324 -13.61 -6.08 6.39
C PHE A 324 -12.32 -5.91 7.23
N PRO A 325 -11.22 -6.61 6.91
CA PRO A 325 -10.97 -7.40 5.68
C PRO A 325 -11.42 -8.88 5.72
N GLY A 326 -12.16 -9.30 6.75
CA GLY A 326 -12.56 -10.69 6.95
C GLY A 326 -11.56 -11.44 7.84
N VAL A 327 -11.36 -12.74 7.57
CA VAL A 327 -10.35 -13.54 8.26
C VAL A 327 -9.06 -13.51 7.46
N GLU A 328 -8.18 -12.57 7.79
CA GLU A 328 -6.98 -12.27 7.01
C GLU A 328 -5.75 -12.23 7.92
N THR A 329 -4.70 -12.97 7.54
CA THR A 329 -3.38 -12.90 8.15
C THR A 329 -2.59 -11.77 7.50
N LEU A 330 -1.82 -11.06 8.31
CA LEU A 330 -1.03 -9.91 7.90
C LEU A 330 0.46 -10.14 8.15
N LEU A 331 1.24 -9.91 7.11
CA LEU A 331 2.69 -9.96 7.08
C LEU A 331 3.26 -8.61 6.60
N PHE A 332 4.52 -8.35 6.94
CA PHE A 332 5.28 -7.21 6.41
C PHE A 332 6.50 -7.75 5.69
N ASP A 333 6.65 -7.39 4.43
CA ASP A 333 7.67 -7.96 3.58
C ASP A 333 8.76 -6.97 3.23
N PHE A 334 10.00 -7.46 3.16
CA PHE A 334 11.13 -6.65 2.77
C PHE A 334 12.33 -7.48 2.34
N GLY A 335 13.20 -6.88 1.53
CA GLY A 335 14.50 -7.45 1.18
C GLY A 335 15.06 -6.93 -0.12
N TYR A 336 16.31 -7.27 -0.42
CA TYR A 336 16.88 -7.02 -1.73
C TYR A 336 16.38 -8.04 -2.77
N LEU A 337 15.98 -7.53 -3.93
CA LEU A 337 15.69 -8.32 -5.12
C LEU A 337 16.41 -7.69 -6.32
N ASP A 338 16.87 -8.54 -7.22
CA ASP A 338 17.39 -8.10 -8.50
C ASP A 338 16.21 -8.00 -9.48
N TYR A 339 16.01 -6.80 -10.03
CA TYR A 339 14.95 -6.48 -10.97
C TYR A 339 15.54 -6.21 -12.36
N PHE A 340 15.07 -6.95 -13.35
CA PHE A 340 15.32 -6.68 -14.76
C PHE A 340 14.07 -6.06 -15.37
N ASP A 341 14.19 -4.84 -15.89
CA ASP A 341 13.10 -4.11 -16.53
C ASP A 341 12.98 -4.54 -18.01
N GLY A 342 11.88 -5.20 -18.36
CA GLY A 342 11.61 -5.68 -19.71
C GLY A 342 11.40 -4.54 -20.74
N CYS A 343 11.08 -3.33 -20.28
CA CYS A 343 10.81 -2.18 -21.13
C CYS A 343 12.08 -1.49 -21.65
N ASN A 344 13.10 -1.38 -20.80
CA ASN A 344 14.35 -0.68 -21.14
C ASN A 344 15.61 -1.57 -21.06
N GLY A 345 15.47 -2.81 -20.57
CA GLY A 345 16.57 -3.76 -20.42
C GLY A 345 17.54 -3.44 -19.27
N ALA A 346 17.18 -2.52 -18.38
CA ALA A 346 17.99 -2.19 -17.21
C ALA A 346 17.92 -3.31 -16.18
N LEU A 347 19.06 -3.57 -15.54
CA LEU A 347 19.16 -4.44 -14.37
C LEU A 347 19.53 -3.57 -13.17
N SER A 348 18.78 -3.72 -12.08
CA SER A 348 19.11 -3.08 -10.81
C SER A 348 18.90 -4.03 -9.63
N SER A 349 19.63 -3.79 -8.54
CA SER A 349 19.41 -4.45 -7.25
C SER A 349 18.70 -3.45 -6.35
N GLU A 350 17.46 -3.74 -6.02
CA GLU A 350 16.56 -2.82 -5.32
C GLU A 350 16.22 -3.37 -3.94
N TRP A 351 16.04 -2.48 -2.97
CA TRP A 351 15.41 -2.83 -1.71
C TRP A 351 13.90 -2.70 -1.87
N PHE A 352 13.14 -3.75 -1.58
CA PHE A 352 11.69 -3.73 -1.60
C PHE A 352 11.13 -3.72 -0.19
N GLU A 353 10.03 -3.01 0.02
CA GLU A 353 9.20 -3.06 1.23
C GLU A 353 7.72 -3.09 0.84
N GLY A 354 6.89 -3.72 1.66
CA GLY A 354 5.47 -3.74 1.40
C GLY A 354 4.66 -4.57 2.38
N VAL A 355 3.60 -5.19 1.86
CA VAL A 355 2.66 -5.97 2.65
C VAL A 355 2.42 -7.31 2.00
N GLU A 356 2.09 -8.26 2.84
CA GLU A 356 1.39 -9.45 2.39
C GLU A 356 0.19 -9.77 3.26
N THR A 357 -0.89 -10.18 2.58
CA THR A 357 -2.13 -10.61 3.23
C THR A 357 -2.55 -12.01 2.78
N ILE A 358 -3.01 -12.84 3.72
CA ILE A 358 -3.40 -14.24 3.48
C ILE A 358 -4.81 -14.48 3.99
N GLY A 359 -5.73 -14.86 3.11
CA GLY A 359 -7.14 -15.10 3.41
C GLY A 359 -8.00 -13.92 2.98
N GLY A 360 -8.77 -13.38 3.91
CA GLY A 360 -9.72 -12.30 3.66
C GLY A 360 -11.04 -12.78 3.02
N PHE A 361 -11.75 -11.85 2.39
CA PHE A 361 -12.90 -12.20 1.56
C PHE A 361 -12.44 -12.82 0.23
N PRO A 362 -13.24 -13.71 -0.39
CA PRO A 362 -12.94 -14.20 -1.73
C PRO A 362 -12.79 -13.03 -2.71
N ALA A 363 -11.66 -13.01 -3.43
CA ALA A 363 -11.29 -11.96 -4.36
C ALA A 363 -11.29 -12.47 -5.81
N VAL A 364 -11.66 -11.60 -6.73
CA VAL A 364 -11.68 -11.83 -8.17
C VAL A 364 -11.14 -10.59 -8.90
N ASP A 365 -10.65 -10.78 -10.12
CA ASP A 365 -10.47 -9.66 -11.04
C ASP A 365 -11.81 -9.16 -11.60
N PHE A 366 -11.80 -8.02 -12.29
CA PHE A 366 -12.99 -7.43 -12.92
C PHE A 366 -13.55 -8.24 -14.11
N THR A 367 -12.89 -9.35 -14.49
CA THR A 367 -13.41 -10.32 -15.46
C THR A 367 -14.08 -11.52 -14.77
N GLY A 368 -14.05 -11.57 -13.44
CA GLY A 368 -14.62 -12.62 -12.61
C GLY A 368 -13.68 -13.82 -12.39
N VAL A 369 -12.41 -13.74 -12.78
CA VAL A 369 -11.44 -14.80 -12.54
C VAL A 369 -11.00 -14.74 -11.07
N PRO A 370 -11.13 -15.84 -10.31
CA PRO A 370 -10.68 -15.86 -8.91
C PRO A 370 -9.18 -15.62 -8.78
N PHE A 371 -8.83 -14.82 -7.78
CA PHE A 371 -7.46 -14.69 -7.32
C PHE A 371 -7.09 -15.80 -6.34
N GLY A 372 -5.78 -16.00 -6.20
CA GLY A 372 -5.20 -16.73 -5.07
C GLY A 372 -5.56 -16.08 -3.73
N ARG A 373 -5.35 -16.80 -2.63
CA ARG A 373 -5.67 -16.29 -1.28
C ARG A 373 -4.54 -15.50 -0.64
N GLN A 374 -3.38 -15.42 -1.26
CA GLN A 374 -2.20 -14.73 -0.76
C GLN A 374 -1.91 -13.55 -1.70
N PHE A 375 -1.92 -12.33 -1.16
CA PHE A 375 -1.68 -11.09 -1.88
C PHE A 375 -0.38 -10.49 -1.38
N GLU A 376 0.64 -10.46 -2.21
CA GLU A 376 1.93 -9.82 -1.92
C GLU A 376 2.02 -8.54 -2.76
N ASP A 377 2.26 -7.41 -2.12
CA ASP A 377 2.40 -6.11 -2.77
C ASP A 377 3.63 -5.40 -2.19
N VAL A 378 4.72 -5.39 -2.95
CA VAL A 378 5.99 -4.77 -2.55
C VAL A 378 6.47 -3.76 -3.58
N MET A 379 7.17 -2.74 -3.10
CA MET A 379 7.61 -1.63 -3.94
C MET A 379 9.06 -1.28 -3.68
N SER A 380 9.78 -0.90 -4.74
CA SER A 380 11.19 -0.52 -4.67
C SER A 380 11.38 0.75 -3.84
N CYS A 381 12.42 0.80 -3.01
CA CYS A 381 12.70 1.92 -2.14
C CYS A 381 13.84 2.79 -2.69
N ASN A 382 13.53 3.74 -3.58
CA ASN A 382 14.55 4.55 -4.26
C ASN A 382 14.70 5.97 -3.73
N LYS A 383 15.95 6.47 -3.73
CA LYS A 383 16.29 7.84 -3.28
C LYS A 383 15.59 8.91 -4.08
N SER A 384 15.61 8.74 -5.40
CA SER A 384 15.04 9.72 -6.30
C SER A 384 14.76 9.11 -7.65
N PRO A 385 13.85 9.73 -8.41
CA PRO A 385 13.49 9.26 -9.74
C PRO A 385 14.66 9.31 -10.75
N SER A 386 15.65 10.17 -10.53
CA SER A 386 16.81 10.37 -11.40
C SER A 386 18.11 9.72 -10.90
N SER A 387 18.06 9.04 -9.75
CA SER A 387 19.20 8.37 -9.12
C SER A 387 18.66 7.21 -8.27
N PRO A 388 18.36 6.06 -8.89
CA PRO A 388 17.78 4.88 -8.24
C PRO A 388 18.86 4.15 -7.44
N ALA A 389 19.25 4.78 -6.33
CA ALA A 389 20.02 4.12 -5.30
C ALA A 389 19.04 3.75 -4.18
N PRO A 390 19.15 2.52 -3.63
CA PRO A 390 18.30 2.10 -2.52
C PRO A 390 18.34 3.09 -1.34
N LEU A 391 17.17 3.36 -0.78
CA LEU A 391 16.95 4.22 0.37
C LEU A 391 16.16 3.49 1.45
N ILE A 392 16.89 2.82 2.35
CA ILE A 392 16.32 2.09 3.48
C ILE A 392 16.11 3.03 4.66
N GLY A 393 14.97 2.91 5.34
CA GLY A 393 14.72 3.60 6.62
C GLY A 393 14.40 5.09 6.50
N ALA A 394 13.99 5.56 5.32
CA ALA A 394 13.51 6.92 5.09
C ALA A 394 12.45 6.94 3.99
N PRO A 395 11.61 7.99 3.94
CA PRO A 395 10.63 8.15 2.87
C PRO A 395 11.32 8.15 1.50
N HIS A 396 10.78 7.36 0.58
CA HIS A 396 11.37 7.07 -0.72
C HIS A 396 10.33 7.22 -1.84
N VAL A 397 10.80 7.15 -3.08
CA VAL A 397 9.97 7.03 -4.29
C VAL A 397 10.05 5.61 -4.83
N VAL A 398 9.04 5.21 -5.60
CA VAL A 398 8.91 3.87 -6.15
C VAL A 398 9.11 3.88 -7.66
N ASP A 399 10.08 3.11 -8.14
CA ASP A 399 10.26 2.85 -9.57
C ASP A 399 9.48 1.60 -9.97
N TYR A 400 9.59 0.53 -9.18
CA TYR A 400 8.96 -0.75 -9.49
C TYR A 400 7.90 -1.14 -8.46
N VAL A 401 6.74 -1.51 -8.96
CA VAL A 401 5.62 -2.08 -8.22
C VAL A 401 5.52 -3.55 -8.58
N LEU A 402 5.54 -4.41 -7.56
CA LEU A 402 5.37 -5.85 -7.72
C LEU A 402 4.10 -6.26 -6.98
N ASN A 403 3.16 -6.87 -7.69
CA ASN A 403 1.96 -7.42 -7.08
C ASN A 403 1.78 -8.90 -7.49
N PHE A 404 1.69 -9.79 -6.50
CA PHE A 404 1.61 -11.23 -6.69
C PHE A 404 0.37 -11.80 -6.04
N ASN A 405 -0.20 -12.83 -6.69
CA ASN A 405 -1.26 -13.66 -6.15
C ASN A 405 -0.76 -15.10 -6.05
N LEU A 406 -0.73 -15.65 -4.84
CA LEU A 406 -0.37 -17.05 -4.57
C LEU A 406 -1.57 -17.84 -4.00
N PRO A 407 -1.56 -19.19 -4.06
CA PRO A 407 -2.71 -20.05 -3.78
C PRO A 407 -3.49 -19.77 -2.49
#